data_AF-A0A7W0UL31-F1
#
_entry.id   AF-A0A7W0UL31-F1
#
_cell.length_a   1.000
_cell.length_b   1.000
_cell.length_c   1.000
_cell.angle_alpha   90.00
_cell.angle_beta   90.00
_cell.angle_gamma   90.00
#
_symmetry.space_group_name_H-M   'P 1'
#
loop_
_entity.id
_entity.type
_entity.pdbx_description
1 polymer ?
#
loop_
_entity_poly.entity_id
_entity_poly.type
_entity_poly.pdbx_seq_one_letter_code
_entity_poly.pdbx_strand_id
1 'polypeptide(L)'
;EERRFKLHVAIDERSASFLALGIAKATRRPVVVLCTSGTAAANLHPAVIEASHSTTPLVVITADRPPELRDTGAGQTIDQLKLYSDAVRWFAEIGVPEARPESVPYWRALAARAVASSLSSPPGPCT
;
A
#
# COMPACT_ATOMS: atom_id res chain seq x y z
N GLU A 1 6.34 8.81 -26.05
CA GLU A 1 5.57 8.03 -25.07
C GLU A 1 5.32 8.87 -23.83
N GLU A 2 4.05 9.08 -23.47
CA GLU A 2 3.71 9.83 -22.27
C GLU A 2 3.71 8.87 -21.06
N ARG A 3 4.68 9.04 -20.15
CA ARG A 3 4.77 8.21 -18.95
C ARG A 3 3.58 8.52 -18.02
N ARG A 4 2.66 7.57 -17.88
CA ARG A 4 1.48 7.68 -17.01
C ARG A 4 1.82 7.70 -15.51
N PHE A 5 3.02 7.27 -15.13
CA PHE A 5 3.54 7.31 -13.76
C PHE A 5 4.96 7.87 -13.73
N LYS A 6 5.27 8.63 -12.68
CA LYS A 6 6.64 8.99 -12.30
C LYS A 6 7.11 8.04 -11.20
N LEU A 7 8.05 7.16 -11.54
CA LEU A 7 8.60 6.18 -10.61
C LEU A 7 9.79 6.76 -9.84
N HIS A 8 9.78 6.58 -8.52
CA HIS A 8 10.89 6.87 -7.62
C HIS A 8 11.33 5.54 -6.99
N VAL A 9 12.61 5.20 -7.11
CA VAL A 9 13.19 4.00 -6.50
C VAL A 9 14.03 4.42 -5.31
N ALA A 10 13.79 3.78 -4.17
CA ALA A 10 14.55 3.97 -2.93
C ALA A 10 14.82 2.59 -2.32
N ILE A 11 15.99 2.44 -1.69
CA ILE A 11 16.44 1.17 -1.12
C ILE A 11 15.91 0.97 0.30
N ASP A 12 15.82 2.05 1.09
CA ASP A 12 15.31 2.04 2.45
C ASP A 12 13.80 2.35 2.44
N GLU A 13 12.97 1.38 2.85
CA GLU A 13 11.51 1.51 2.80
C GLU A 13 10.98 2.61 3.70
N ARG A 14 11.61 2.83 4.86
CA ARG A 14 11.21 3.91 5.77
C ARG A 14 11.41 5.25 5.08
N SER A 15 12.56 5.46 4.45
CA SER A 15 12.87 6.67 3.69
C SER A 15 11.97 6.80 2.45
N ALA A 16 11.70 5.70 1.74
CA ALA A 16 10.80 5.65 0.61
C ALA A 16 9.37 6.09 1.00
N SER A 17 8.90 5.64 2.16
CA SER A 17 7.56 5.98 2.67
C SER A 17 7.42 7.46 3.03
N PHE A 18 8.46 8.07 3.61
CA PHE A 18 8.47 9.52 3.85
C PHE A 18 8.64 10.35 2.57
N LEU A 19 9.36 9.84 1.56
CA LEU A 19 9.39 10.46 0.24
C LEU A 19 7.99 10.48 -0.38
N ALA A 20 7.27 9.34 -0.36
CA ALA A 20 5.91 9.24 -0.86
C ALA A 20 4.96 10.17 -0.11
N LEU A 21 5.05 10.21 1.23
CA LEU A 21 4.30 11.15 2.08
C LEU A 21 4.57 12.61 1.68
N GLY A 22 5.84 12.99 1.49
CA GLY A 22 6.22 14.34 1.09
C GLY A 22 5.64 14.74 -0.27
N ILE A 23 5.69 13.83 -1.25
CA ILE A 23 5.08 14.05 -2.57
C ILE A 23 3.56 14.19 -2.42
N ALA A 24 2.89 13.35 -1.62
CA ALA A 24 1.45 13.41 -1.41
C ALA A 24 1.02 14.72 -0.71
N LYS A 25 1.77 15.16 0.29
CA LYS A 25 1.55 16.45 0.98
C LYS A 25 1.69 17.63 0.02
N ALA A 26 2.76 17.66 -0.76
CA ALA A 26 3.05 18.76 -1.68
C ALA A 26 2.07 18.84 -2.85
N THR A 27 1.65 17.69 -3.37
CA THR A 27 0.78 17.63 -4.57
C THR A 27 -0.71 17.56 -4.23
N ARG A 28 -1.07 17.19 -2.99
CA ARG A 28 -2.45 16.91 -2.55
C ARG A 28 -3.13 15.81 -3.40
N ARG A 29 -2.33 14.91 -3.96
CA ARG A 29 -2.77 13.79 -4.80
C ARG A 29 -2.38 12.47 -4.12
N PRO A 30 -3.14 11.38 -4.36
CA PRO A 30 -2.75 10.05 -3.88
C PRO A 30 -1.40 9.64 -4.46
N VAL A 31 -0.50 9.18 -3.60
CA VAL A 31 0.81 8.62 -3.98
C VAL A 31 0.88 7.17 -3.53
N VAL A 32 1.44 6.32 -4.38
CA VAL A 32 1.64 4.91 -4.08
C VAL A 32 3.03 4.69 -3.50
N VAL A 33 3.13 3.92 -2.43
CA VAL A 33 4.38 3.31 -1.94
C VAL A 33 4.24 1.79 -2.00
N LEU A 34 5.24 1.12 -2.56
CA LEU A 34 5.23 -0.33 -2.78
C LEU A 34 6.51 -0.96 -2.24
N CYS A 35 6.38 -2.09 -1.54
CA CYS A 35 7.51 -2.87 -1.05
C CYS A 35 7.25 -4.37 -1.17
N THR A 36 8.32 -5.16 -0.96
CA THR A 36 8.24 -6.61 -0.84
C THR A 36 7.63 -7.05 0.50
N SER A 37 7.50 -8.36 0.70
CA SER A 37 7.00 -8.96 1.94
C SER A 37 7.99 -8.85 3.11
N GLY A 38 7.50 -9.09 4.33
CA GLY A 38 8.31 -9.15 5.53
C GLY A 38 8.52 -7.79 6.17
N THR A 39 9.71 -7.57 6.76
CA THR A 39 10.02 -6.34 7.51
C THR A 39 10.03 -5.07 6.64
N ALA A 40 10.09 -5.21 5.31
CA ALA A 40 9.92 -4.11 4.37
C ALA A 40 8.58 -3.39 4.60
N ALA A 41 7.48 -4.14 4.77
CA ALA A 41 6.17 -3.58 5.09
C ALA A 41 6.16 -2.86 6.45
N ALA A 42 6.78 -3.46 7.47
CA ALA A 42 6.87 -2.85 8.80
C ALA A 42 7.62 -1.50 8.80
N ASN A 43 8.59 -1.31 7.90
CA ASN A 43 9.32 -0.05 7.76
C ASN A 43 8.47 1.09 7.20
N LEU A 44 7.32 0.81 6.57
CA LEU A 44 6.38 1.83 6.10
C LEU A 44 5.55 2.44 7.24
N HIS A 45 5.46 1.75 8.39
CA HIS A 45 4.56 2.07 9.49
C HIS A 45 4.68 3.52 10.00
N PRO A 46 5.89 4.10 10.21
CA PRO A 46 6.01 5.47 10.69
C PRO A 46 5.36 6.51 9.77
N ALA A 47 5.53 6.37 8.44
CA ALA A 47 4.91 7.28 7.49
C ALA A 47 3.41 7.04 7.33
N VAL A 48 2.93 5.81 7.55
CA VAL A 48 1.48 5.50 7.57
C VAL A 48 0.80 6.19 8.75
N ILE A 49 1.37 6.11 9.96
CA ILE A 49 0.84 6.83 11.13
C ILE A 49 0.80 8.34 10.86
N GLU A 50 1.90 8.90 10.35
CA GLU A 50 1.98 10.32 10.01
C GLU A 50 0.95 10.70 8.93
N ALA A 51 0.76 9.88 7.89
CA ALA A 51 -0.25 10.10 6.86
C ALA A 51 -1.66 10.12 7.45
N SER A 52 -1.94 9.24 8.43
CA SER A 52 -3.24 9.17 9.11
C SER A 52 -3.55 10.46 9.88
N HIS A 53 -2.59 10.95 10.68
CA HIS A 53 -2.77 12.15 11.49
C HIS A 53 -2.75 13.44 10.66
N SER A 54 -1.93 13.50 9.61
CA SER A 54 -1.82 14.66 8.73
C SER A 54 -2.86 14.70 7.61
N THR A 55 -3.77 13.73 7.57
CA THR A 55 -4.79 13.58 6.51
C THR A 55 -4.20 13.56 5.10
N THR A 56 -3.12 12.81 4.92
CA THR A 56 -2.39 12.73 3.65
C THR A 56 -2.80 11.47 2.87
N PRO A 57 -3.23 11.59 1.59
CA PRO A 57 -3.66 10.44 0.80
C PRO A 57 -2.47 9.61 0.34
N LEU A 58 -2.27 8.45 0.98
CA LEU A 58 -1.21 7.49 0.68
C LEU A 58 -1.83 6.13 0.34
N VAL A 59 -1.33 5.46 -0.68
CA VAL A 59 -1.74 4.08 -1.03
C VAL A 59 -0.54 3.18 -0.80
N VAL A 60 -0.64 2.31 0.19
CA VAL A 60 0.41 1.35 0.54
C VAL A 60 0.11 0.03 -0.15
N ILE A 61 1.10 -0.54 -0.84
CA ILE A 61 0.97 -1.85 -1.48
C ILE A 61 2.12 -2.74 -1.00
N THR A 62 1.79 -3.78 -0.25
CA THR A 62 2.77 -4.75 0.23
C THR A 62 2.59 -6.05 -0.54
N ALA A 63 3.65 -6.53 -1.19
CA ALA A 63 3.63 -7.91 -1.67
C ALA A 63 3.60 -8.87 -0.47
N ASP A 64 3.03 -10.06 -0.65
CA ASP A 64 2.97 -11.08 0.39
C ASP A 64 3.21 -12.48 -0.18
N ARG A 65 3.50 -13.43 0.71
CA ARG A 65 3.51 -14.85 0.39
C ARG A 65 2.07 -15.36 0.23
N PRO A 66 1.86 -16.38 -0.62
CA PRO A 66 0.54 -16.98 -0.74
C PRO A 66 0.15 -17.66 0.59
N PRO A 67 -1.17 -17.80 0.87
CA PRO A 67 -1.66 -18.25 2.17
C PRO A 67 -1.03 -19.57 2.66
N GLU A 68 -0.74 -20.50 1.76
CA GLU A 68 -0.13 -21.81 2.06
C GLU A 68 1.30 -21.73 2.61
N LEU A 69 1.99 -20.58 2.46
CA LEU A 69 3.34 -20.37 2.99
C LEU A 69 3.37 -19.52 4.27
N ARG A 70 2.23 -19.00 4.73
CA ARG A 70 2.16 -18.23 5.97
C ARG A 70 2.29 -19.15 7.19
N ASP A 71 2.98 -18.69 8.21
CA ASP A 71 3.24 -19.42 9.47
C ASP A 71 3.94 -20.78 9.32
N THR A 72 4.61 -21.02 8.19
CA THR A 72 5.37 -22.25 7.92
C THR A 72 6.87 -22.14 8.26
N GLY A 73 7.32 -20.97 8.70
CA GLY A 73 8.77 -20.66 8.81
C GLY A 73 9.42 -20.24 7.49
N ALA A 74 8.64 -20.02 6.43
CA ALA A 74 9.13 -19.51 5.16
C ALA A 74 9.83 -18.15 5.33
N GLY A 75 11.02 -18.00 4.73
CA GLY A 75 11.78 -16.75 4.79
C GLY A 75 11.04 -15.56 4.16
N GLN A 76 11.25 -14.37 4.75
CA GLN A 76 10.57 -13.12 4.38
C GLN A 76 9.04 -13.16 4.52
N THR A 77 8.55 -13.79 5.58
CA THR A 77 7.12 -13.87 5.90
C THR A 77 6.89 -13.31 7.30
N ILE A 78 5.93 -12.41 7.44
CA ILE A 78 5.36 -11.94 8.71
C ILE A 78 3.84 -11.90 8.54
N ASP A 79 3.09 -11.79 9.64
CA ASP A 79 1.67 -11.45 9.52
C ASP A 79 1.52 -9.99 9.03
N GLN A 80 1.07 -9.83 7.80
CA GLN A 80 0.81 -8.53 7.19
C GLN A 80 -0.68 -8.15 7.24
N LEU A 81 -1.55 -9.02 7.77
CA LEU A 81 -2.98 -8.77 7.85
C LEU A 81 -3.23 -7.64 8.84
N LYS A 82 -3.82 -6.54 8.35
CA LYS A 82 -4.08 -5.33 9.14
C LYS A 82 -2.83 -4.82 9.89
N LEU A 83 -1.64 -4.95 9.28
CA LEU A 83 -0.36 -4.54 9.87
C LEU A 83 -0.35 -3.11 10.43
N TYR A 84 -1.11 -2.20 9.81
CA TYR A 84 -1.23 -0.79 10.20
C TYR A 84 -2.49 -0.47 11.00
N SER A 85 -3.33 -1.47 11.30
CA SER A 85 -4.57 -1.37 12.09
C SER A 85 -5.41 -0.14 11.72
N ASP A 86 -5.75 0.71 12.70
CA ASP A 86 -6.64 1.85 12.56
C ASP A 86 -5.96 3.08 11.97
N ALA A 87 -4.67 3.00 11.65
CA ALA A 87 -3.98 4.09 10.95
C ALA A 87 -4.50 4.23 9.51
N VAL A 88 -5.07 3.18 8.92
CA VAL A 88 -5.57 3.21 7.52
C VAL A 88 -7.08 3.41 7.42
N ARG A 89 -7.51 4.07 6.35
CA ARG A 89 -8.93 4.28 6.01
C ARG A 89 -9.58 3.02 5.43
N TRP A 90 -8.78 2.17 4.81
CA TRP A 90 -9.23 0.94 4.20
C TRP A 90 -8.07 -0.04 4.09
N PHE A 91 -8.39 -1.33 4.29
CA PHE A 91 -7.51 -2.47 4.12
C PHE A 91 -8.15 -3.47 3.17
N ALA A 92 -7.39 -3.99 2.23
CA ALA A 92 -7.78 -5.14 1.43
C ALA A 92 -6.65 -6.17 1.32
N GLU A 93 -6.91 -7.38 1.82
CA GLU A 93 -6.14 -8.53 1.41
C GLU A 93 -6.60 -9.01 0.03
N ILE A 94 -5.65 -9.30 -0.84
CA ILE A 94 -5.93 -9.77 -2.19
C ILE A 94 -5.46 -11.22 -2.30
N GLY A 95 -6.36 -12.09 -2.74
CA GLY A 95 -6.05 -13.50 -2.97
C GLY A 95 -5.03 -13.70 -4.09
N VAL A 96 -4.57 -14.95 -4.23
CA VAL A 96 -3.62 -15.34 -5.28
C VAL A 96 -4.24 -15.04 -6.66
N PRO A 97 -3.54 -14.34 -7.56
CA PRO A 97 -4.08 -14.02 -8.88
C PRO A 97 -4.39 -15.28 -9.70
N GLU A 98 -5.63 -15.38 -10.17
CA GLU A 98 -6.05 -16.42 -11.11
C GLU A 98 -6.45 -15.82 -12.46
N ALA A 99 -6.15 -16.53 -13.54
CA ALA A 99 -6.50 -16.13 -14.89
C ALA A 99 -7.97 -16.49 -15.20
N ARG A 100 -8.89 -15.65 -14.74
CA ARG A 100 -10.33 -15.77 -14.98
C ARG A 100 -10.87 -14.58 -15.78
N PRO A 101 -11.96 -14.72 -16.55
CA PRO A 101 -12.55 -13.62 -17.31
C PRO A 101 -12.89 -12.38 -16.46
N GLU A 102 -13.29 -12.59 -15.20
CA GLU A 102 -13.67 -11.56 -14.24
C GLU A 102 -12.49 -10.88 -13.52
N SER A 103 -11.26 -11.37 -13.70
CA SER A 103 -10.09 -10.85 -12.97
C SER A 103 -9.83 -9.38 -13.28
N VAL A 104 -9.88 -8.97 -14.55
CA VAL A 104 -9.58 -7.56 -14.93
C VAL A 104 -10.58 -6.56 -14.33
N PRO A 105 -11.92 -6.76 -14.45
CA PRO A 105 -12.88 -5.92 -13.75
C PRO A 105 -12.65 -5.85 -12.23
N TYR A 106 -12.35 -6.98 -11.60
CA TYR A 106 -12.06 -7.04 -10.16
C TYR A 106 -10.85 -6.17 -9.78
N TRP A 107 -9.71 -6.34 -10.47
CA TRP A 107 -8.49 -5.55 -10.20
C TRP A 107 -8.70 -4.05 -10.42
N ARG A 108 -9.47 -3.67 -11.44
CA ARG A 108 -9.82 -2.26 -11.69
C ARG A 108 -10.68 -1.68 -10.58
N ALA A 109 -11.70 -2.43 -10.14
CA ALA A 109 -12.57 -2.00 -9.05
C ALA A 109 -11.79 -1.86 -7.73
N LEU A 110 -10.88 -2.79 -7.45
CA LEU A 110 -10.03 -2.75 -6.27
C LEU A 110 -9.10 -1.52 -6.27
N ALA A 111 -8.40 -1.28 -7.38
CA ALA A 111 -7.52 -0.12 -7.51
C ALA A 111 -8.30 1.21 -7.40
N ALA A 112 -9.47 1.31 -8.05
CA ALA A 112 -10.35 2.47 -7.93
C ALA A 112 -10.81 2.70 -6.48
N ARG A 113 -11.14 1.62 -5.76
CA ARG A 113 -11.54 1.67 -4.35
C ARG A 113 -10.38 2.09 -3.44
N ALA A 114 -9.16 1.62 -3.69
CA ALA A 114 -7.97 2.05 -2.94
C ALA A 114 -7.78 3.57 -3.02
N VAL A 115 -7.78 4.10 -4.24
CA VAL A 115 -7.63 5.53 -4.51
C VAL A 115 -8.78 6.33 -3.88
N ALA A 116 -10.03 5.91 -4.09
CA ALA A 116 -11.20 6.57 -3.51
C ALA A 116 -11.16 6.59 -1.98
N SER A 117 -10.72 5.49 -1.35
CA SER A 117 -10.64 5.38 0.11
C SER A 117 -9.56 6.29 0.69
N SER A 118 -8.40 6.43 0.02
CA SER A 118 -7.36 7.38 0.44
C SER A 118 -7.81 8.84 0.40
N LEU A 119 -8.81 9.14 -0.44
CA LEU A 119 -9.41 10.46 -0.64
C LEU A 119 -10.73 10.66 0.13
N SER A 120 -11.15 9.68 0.94
CA SER A 120 -12.35 9.79 1.78
C SER A 120 -12.21 10.95 2.79
N SER A 121 -13.28 11.34 3.49
CA SER A 121 -13.22 12.39 4.51
C SER A 121 -13.16 11.76 5.92
N PRO A 122 -12.09 11.94 6.71
CA PRO A 122 -10.85 12.66 6.36
C PRO A 122 -9.89 11.83 5.49
N PRO A 123 -9.10 12.46 4.58
CA PRO A 123 -8.16 11.72 3.75
C PRO A 123 -7.12 11.00 4.59
N GLY A 124 -6.46 10.00 4.03
CA GLY A 124 -5.49 9.23 4.79
C GLY A 124 -4.93 8.04 4.01
N PRO A 125 -4.12 7.22 4.69
CA PRO A 125 -3.51 6.07 4.07
C PRO A 125 -4.53 4.93 3.87
N CYS A 126 -4.36 4.13 2.83
CA CYS A 126 -5.00 2.81 2.68
C CYS A 126 -3.95 1.76 2.36
N THR A 127 -4.27 0.49 2.61
CA THR A 127 -3.37 -0.64 2.36
C THR A 127 -4.06 -1.82 1.71
#